data_AF-A0A1Q9UVP6-F1
#
_entry.id   AF-A0A1Q9UVP6-F1
#
_cell.length_a   1.000
_cell.length_b   1.000
_cell.length_c   1.000
_cell.angle_alpha   90.00
_cell.angle_beta   90.00
_cell.angle_gamma   90.00
#
_symmetry.space_group_name_H-M   'P 1'
#
loop_
_entity.id
_entity.type
_entity.pdbx_description
1 polymer ?
#
loop_
_entity_poly.entity_id
_entity_poly.type
_entity_poly.pdbx_seq_one_letter_code
_entity_poly.pdbx_strand_id
1 'polypeptide(L)'
;MPREPSTPRITVWRKLKRLGVAQLGDGLVALPADARTREHLDWIADEILAAGGTAGVWLAQRTSLAQERRLAQTMAAARAAEYRAVLTEAEQARSLGEAERRRALRTLRAELRRIHRRDYFPPPERDTAQAAVDALHPDHHTEETA
;
A
#
# COMPACT_ATOMS: atom_id res chain seq x y z
N MET A 1 17.52 12.43 11.35
CA MET A 1 16.75 13.69 11.13
C MET A 1 16.82 14.51 12.40
N PRO A 2 17.05 15.84 12.31
CA PRO A 2 17.03 16.73 13.47
C PRO A 2 15.71 16.60 14.24
N ARG A 3 15.75 16.77 15.56
CA ARG A 3 14.56 16.65 16.41
C ARG A 3 13.56 17.78 16.15
N GLU A 4 14.07 18.94 15.76
CA GLU A 4 13.32 20.14 15.40
C GLU A 4 13.88 20.76 14.11
N PRO A 5 13.03 21.26 13.21
CA PRO A 5 11.56 21.19 13.22
C PRO A 5 11.03 19.77 12.93
N SER A 6 9.82 19.45 13.40
CA SER A 6 9.22 18.11 13.25
C SER A 6 8.60 17.84 11.86
N THR A 7 8.28 18.90 11.11
CA THR A 7 7.61 18.85 9.80
C THR A 7 8.37 18.03 8.74
N PRO A 8 9.70 18.18 8.57
CA PRO A 8 10.46 17.36 7.62
C PRO A 8 10.37 15.86 7.92
N ARG A 9 10.49 15.48 9.20
CA ARG A 9 10.41 14.08 9.64
C ARG A 9 9.03 13.47 9.35
N ILE A 10 7.95 14.20 9.65
CA ILE A 10 6.59 13.73 9.38
C ILE A 10 6.37 13.55 7.87
N THR A 11 6.88 14.47 7.06
CA THR A 11 6.76 14.44 5.59
C THR A 11 7.47 13.22 5.00
N VAL A 12 8.72 12.98 5.42
CA VAL A 12 9.49 11.79 5.06
C VAL A 12 8.75 10.52 5.47
N TRP A 13 8.22 10.47 6.70
CA TRP A 13 7.48 9.30 7.16
C TRP A 13 6.24 8.99 6.33
N ARG A 14 5.47 10.02 5.95
CA ARG A 14 4.34 9.86 5.03
C ARG A 14 4.76 9.39 3.65
N LYS A 15 5.93 9.80 3.13
CA LYS A 15 6.49 9.29 1.87
C LYS A 15 6.82 7.81 1.97
N LEU A 16 7.53 7.41 3.03
CA LEU A 16 7.87 6.01 3.30
C LEU A 16 6.61 5.13 3.44
N LYS A 17 5.61 5.55 4.22
CA LYS A 17 4.34 4.82 4.33
C LYS A 17 3.62 4.70 2.98
N ARG A 18 3.65 5.72 2.14
CA ARG A 18 3.06 5.68 0.79
C ARG A 18 3.74 4.67 -0.13
N LEU A 19 5.05 4.44 0.04
CA LEU A 19 5.80 3.39 -0.67
C LEU A 19 5.51 1.97 -0.16
N GLY A 20 4.81 1.82 0.97
CA GLY A 20 4.51 0.52 1.56
C GLY A 20 5.69 -0.14 2.26
N VAL A 21 6.60 0.66 2.84
CA VAL A 21 7.76 0.14 3.57
C VAL A 21 7.34 -0.76 4.73
N ALA A 22 8.12 -1.82 4.98
CA ALA A 22 8.12 -2.51 6.25
C ALA A 22 8.93 -1.70 7.26
N GLN A 23 8.44 -1.56 8.49
CA GLN A 23 9.18 -0.96 9.58
C GLN A 23 9.89 -2.07 10.36
N LEU A 24 11.22 -2.03 10.37
CA LEU A 24 12.05 -3.03 11.06
C LEU A 24 12.50 -2.55 12.45
N GLY A 25 12.49 -1.23 12.66
CA GLY A 25 12.84 -0.59 13.93
C GLY A 25 12.71 0.92 13.81
N ASP A 26 13.16 1.62 14.86
CA ASP A 26 13.17 3.08 14.85
C ASP A 26 14.18 3.61 13.82
N GLY A 27 13.67 4.34 12.83
CA GLY A 27 14.50 4.85 11.73
C GLY A 27 14.99 3.78 10.74
N LEU A 28 14.59 2.51 10.89
CA LEU A 28 14.94 1.43 9.99
C LEU A 28 13.71 0.88 9.27
N VAL A 29 13.74 0.98 7.95
CA VAL A 29 12.67 0.54 7.05
C VAL A 29 13.22 -0.31 5.92
N ALA A 30 12.38 -1.15 5.33
CA ALA A 30 12.77 -2.02 4.23
C ALA A 30 11.71 -2.09 3.13
N LEU A 31 12.18 -2.32 1.91
CA LEU A 31 11.41 -2.69 0.73
C LEU A 31 12.08 -3.87 0.05
N PRO A 32 11.35 -4.68 -0.74
CA PRO A 32 11.97 -5.64 -1.65
C PRO A 32 12.96 -4.93 -2.56
N ALA A 33 14.10 -5.57 -2.82
CA ALA A 33 15.14 -5.00 -3.66
C ALA A 33 14.74 -5.10 -5.14
N ASP A 34 14.32 -3.99 -5.72
CA ASP A 34 14.15 -3.78 -7.14
C ASP A 34 14.68 -2.39 -7.53
N ALA A 35 14.83 -2.13 -8.83
CA ALA A 35 15.41 -0.87 -9.31
C ALA A 35 14.60 0.36 -8.86
N ARG A 36 13.27 0.23 -8.83
CA ARG A 36 12.35 1.33 -8.52
C ARG A 36 12.30 1.60 -7.02
N THR A 37 12.25 0.58 -6.18
CA THR A 37 12.25 0.74 -4.72
C THR A 37 13.58 1.32 -4.25
N ARG A 38 14.69 0.90 -4.87
CA ARG A 38 16.01 1.48 -4.61
C ARG A 38 16.03 2.97 -4.94
N GLU A 39 15.66 3.35 -6.16
CA GLU A 39 15.64 4.75 -6.59
C GLU A 39 14.78 5.63 -5.66
N HIS A 40 13.59 5.15 -5.28
CA HIS A 40 12.75 5.89 -4.33
C HIS A 40 13.40 6.05 -2.95
N LEU A 41 14.11 5.04 -2.45
CA LEU A 41 14.80 5.13 -1.17
C LEU A 41 16.02 6.06 -1.24
N ASP A 42 16.76 6.04 -2.36
CA ASP A 42 17.89 6.93 -2.61
C ASP A 42 17.41 8.40 -2.59
N TRP A 43 16.32 8.73 -3.28
CA TRP A 43 15.75 10.08 -3.26
C TRP A 43 15.28 10.52 -1.86
N ILE A 44 14.71 9.61 -1.08
CA ILE A 44 14.32 9.91 0.30
C ILE A 44 15.56 10.11 1.19
N ALA A 45 16.62 9.34 0.98
CA ALA A 45 17.88 9.51 1.70
C ALA A 45 18.49 10.89 1.41
N ASP A 46 18.51 11.32 0.15
CA ASP A 46 18.98 12.65 -0.25
C ASP A 46 18.16 13.77 0.40
N GLU A 47 16.83 13.63 0.44
CA GLU A 47 15.94 14.58 1.14
C GLU A 47 16.24 14.65 2.65
N ILE A 48 16.51 13.50 3.28
CA ILE A 48 16.89 13.45 4.69
C ILE A 48 18.23 14.17 4.92
N LEU A 49 19.22 13.94 4.05
CA LEU A 49 20.54 14.57 4.14
C LEU A 49 20.44 16.10 3.92
N ALA A 50 19.68 16.54 2.91
CA ALA A 50 19.43 17.96 2.63
C ALA A 50 18.73 18.68 3.80
N ALA A 51 17.93 17.96 4.59
CA ALA A 51 17.29 18.47 5.80
C ALA A 51 18.20 18.43 7.05
N GLY A 52 19.51 18.18 6.90
CA GLY A 52 20.47 18.09 8.01
C GLY A 52 20.37 16.79 8.82
N GLY A 53 19.73 15.76 8.26
CA GLY A 53 19.61 14.45 8.85
C GLY A 53 20.77 13.51 8.48
N THR A 54 20.57 12.23 8.78
CA THR A 54 21.48 11.15 8.42
C THR A 54 20.62 10.03 7.85
N ALA A 55 21.00 9.52 6.69
CA ALA A 55 20.37 8.40 6.02
C ALA A 55 21.42 7.63 5.21
N GLY A 56 21.11 6.37 4.91
CA GLY A 56 21.86 5.56 3.98
C GLY A 56 20.98 4.42 3.47
N VAL A 57 21.19 4.02 2.22
CA VAL A 57 20.47 2.91 1.59
C VAL A 57 21.42 1.74 1.45
N TRP A 58 20.98 0.57 1.90
CA TRP A 58 21.78 -0.65 1.94
C TRP A 58 21.03 -1.77 1.24
N LEU A 59 21.76 -2.62 0.51
CA LEU A 59 21.24 -3.90 0.07
C LEU A 59 21.45 -4.93 1.17
N ALA A 60 20.36 -5.49 1.68
CA ALA A 60 20.38 -6.51 2.71
C ALA A 60 20.13 -7.90 2.10
N GLN A 61 20.92 -8.88 2.53
CA GLN A 61 20.65 -10.29 2.25
C GLN A 61 20.01 -10.94 3.48
N ARG A 62 19.10 -11.88 3.22
CA ARG A 62 18.39 -12.61 4.28
C ARG A 62 19.35 -13.65 4.86
N THR A 63 19.36 -13.79 6.18
CA THR A 63 20.14 -14.85 6.86
C THR A 63 19.36 -16.16 6.96
N SER A 64 18.03 -16.11 6.84
CA SER A 64 17.17 -17.30 6.83
C SER A 64 15.88 -17.09 6.03
N LEU A 65 15.33 -18.18 5.49
CA LEU A 65 14.01 -18.19 4.85
C LEU A 65 12.87 -17.84 5.82
N ALA A 66 13.03 -18.19 7.11
CA ALA A 66 12.02 -17.86 8.13
C ALA A 66 11.91 -16.35 8.37
N GLN A 67 13.03 -15.63 8.36
CA GLN A 67 13.02 -14.17 8.48
C GLN A 67 12.37 -13.50 7.28
N GLU A 68 12.68 -13.97 6.07
CA GLU A 68 12.04 -13.49 4.85
C GLU A 68 10.52 -13.69 4.89
N ARG A 69 10.07 -14.90 5.23
CA ARG A 69 8.64 -15.23 5.32
C ARG A 69 7.91 -14.34 6.31
N ARG A 70 8.49 -14.11 7.51
CA ARG A 70 7.89 -13.21 8.50
C ARG A 70 7.73 -11.79 7.97
N LEU A 71 8.77 -11.26 7.32
CA LEU A 71 8.73 -9.92 6.75
C LEU A 71 7.67 -9.80 5.64
N ALA A 72 7.66 -10.77 4.71
CA ALA A 72 6.67 -10.83 3.64
C ALA A 72 5.24 -10.93 4.20
N GLN A 73 5.01 -11.76 5.22
CA GLN A 73 3.71 -11.88 5.89
C GLN A 73 3.26 -10.59 6.56
N THR A 74 4.15 -9.88 7.26
CA THR A 74 3.82 -8.58 7.86
C THR A 74 3.43 -7.55 6.80
N MET A 75 4.16 -7.51 5.68
CA MET A 75 3.84 -6.60 4.57
C MET A 75 2.51 -6.97 3.89
N ALA A 76 2.30 -8.26 3.63
CA ALA A 76 1.07 -8.78 3.04
C ALA A 76 -0.14 -8.50 3.95
N ALA A 77 -0.02 -8.71 5.27
CA ALA A 77 -1.08 -8.45 6.24
C ALA A 77 -1.50 -6.97 6.28
N ALA A 78 -0.55 -6.04 6.14
CA ALA A 78 -0.86 -4.62 6.03
C ALA A 78 -1.67 -4.30 4.76
N ARG A 79 -1.32 -4.91 3.62
CA ARG A 79 -2.08 -4.78 2.37
C ARG A 79 -3.44 -5.46 2.44
N ALA A 80 -3.53 -6.63 3.06
CA ALA A 80 -4.78 -7.36 3.27
C ALA A 80 -5.79 -6.52 4.07
N ALA A 81 -5.36 -5.77 5.09
CA ALA A 81 -6.23 -4.86 5.82
C ALA A 81 -6.81 -3.75 4.93
N GLU A 82 -6.02 -3.19 4.02
CA GLU A 82 -6.48 -2.16 3.09
C GLU A 82 -7.44 -2.73 2.03
N TYR A 83 -7.15 -3.90 1.48
CA TYR A 83 -8.08 -4.57 0.55
C TYR A 83 -9.40 -4.93 1.23
N ARG A 84 -9.38 -5.37 2.49
CA ARG A 84 -10.62 -5.61 3.25
C ARG A 84 -11.44 -4.34 3.44
N ALA A 85 -10.80 -3.19 3.67
CA ALA A 85 -11.51 -1.91 3.74
C ALA A 85 -12.18 -1.58 2.40
N VAL A 86 -11.48 -1.77 1.28
CA VAL A 86 -12.05 -1.60 -0.07
C VAL A 86 -13.23 -2.54 -0.30
N LEU A 87 -13.09 -3.82 0.09
CA LEU A 87 -14.16 -4.82 -0.01
C LEU A 87 -15.41 -4.36 0.75
N THR A 88 -15.26 -3.97 2.02
CA THR A 88 -16.37 -3.47 2.84
C THR A 88 -17.02 -2.22 2.23
N GLU A 89 -16.24 -1.26 1.74
CA GLU A 89 -16.78 -0.08 1.07
C GLU A 89 -17.52 -0.42 -0.23
N ALA A 90 -17.00 -1.39 -1.00
CA ALA A 90 -17.66 -1.87 -2.21
C ALA A 90 -19.00 -2.54 -1.89
N GLU A 91 -19.04 -3.42 -0.88
CA GLU A 91 -20.27 -4.09 -0.44
C GLU A 91 -21.34 -3.08 -0.01
N GLN A 92 -20.96 -2.05 0.76
CA GLN A 92 -21.86 -0.96 1.15
C GLN A 92 -22.36 -0.14 -0.04
N ALA A 93 -21.51 0.06 -1.05
CA ALA A 93 -21.88 0.81 -2.24
C ALA A 93 -22.91 0.09 -3.13
N ARG A 94 -23.11 -1.22 -2.96
CA ARG A 94 -24.09 -2.00 -3.74
C ARG A 94 -25.53 -1.56 -3.51
N SER A 95 -25.87 -1.09 -2.31
CA SER A 95 -27.22 -0.62 -1.96
C SER A 95 -27.47 0.84 -2.28
N LEU A 96 -26.49 1.56 -2.83
CA LEU A 96 -26.62 2.97 -3.18
C LEU A 96 -27.33 3.17 -4.51
N GLY A 97 -27.83 4.39 -4.75
CA GLY A 97 -28.38 4.77 -6.04
C GLY A 97 -27.32 4.76 -7.16
N GLU A 98 -27.76 4.62 -8.41
CA GLU A 98 -26.87 4.42 -9.58
C GLU A 98 -25.79 5.51 -9.72
N ALA A 99 -26.11 6.77 -9.44
CA ALA A 99 -25.14 7.86 -9.52
C ALA A 99 -24.04 7.75 -8.44
N GLU A 100 -24.42 7.37 -7.22
CA GLU A 100 -23.52 7.20 -6.08
C GLU A 100 -22.66 5.95 -6.25
N ARG A 101 -23.26 4.85 -6.70
CA ARG A 101 -22.56 3.61 -7.04
C ARG A 101 -21.46 3.84 -8.08
N ARG A 102 -21.77 4.56 -9.18
CA ARG A 102 -20.76 4.95 -10.19
C ARG A 102 -19.66 5.84 -9.62
N ARG A 103 -19.97 6.72 -8.65
CA ARG A 103 -18.95 7.54 -7.97
C ARG A 103 -18.05 6.67 -7.10
N ALA A 104 -18.63 5.78 -6.29
CA ALA A 104 -17.90 4.84 -5.45
C ALA A 104 -16.97 3.95 -6.30
N LEU A 105 -17.46 3.40 -7.41
CA LEU A 105 -16.67 2.62 -8.37
C LEU A 105 -15.40 3.36 -8.83
N ARG A 106 -15.52 4.64 -9.23
CA ARG A 106 -14.35 5.43 -9.67
C ARG A 106 -13.34 5.62 -8.54
N THR A 107 -13.83 5.92 -7.33
CA THR A 107 -12.98 6.10 -6.15
C THR A 107 -12.28 4.81 -5.76
N LEU A 108 -13.00 3.70 -5.62
CA LEU A 108 -12.46 2.41 -5.20
C LEU A 108 -11.50 1.83 -6.24
N ARG A 109 -11.73 2.03 -7.54
CA ARG A 109 -10.73 1.69 -8.57
C ARG A 109 -9.42 2.49 -8.42
N ALA A 110 -9.51 3.76 -8.01
CA ALA A 110 -8.32 4.56 -7.75
C ALA A 110 -7.60 4.09 -6.46
N GLU A 111 -8.37 3.73 -5.43
CA GLU A 111 -7.90 3.12 -4.18
C GLU A 111 -7.12 1.82 -4.46
N LEU A 112 -7.73 0.86 -5.18
CA LEU A 112 -7.08 -0.40 -5.59
C LEU A 112 -5.77 -0.17 -6.32
N ARG A 113 -5.73 0.75 -7.30
CA ARG A 113 -4.49 1.09 -8.01
C ARG A 113 -3.41 1.66 -7.08
N ARG A 114 -3.79 2.39 -6.02
CA ARG A 114 -2.84 2.89 -5.02
C ARG A 114 -2.31 1.76 -4.14
N ILE A 115 -3.17 0.84 -3.70
CA ILE A 115 -2.78 -0.32 -2.91
C ILE A 115 -1.86 -1.25 -3.73
N HIS A 116 -2.26 -1.60 -4.96
CA HIS A 116 -1.51 -2.45 -5.89
C HIS A 116 -0.07 -1.95 -6.11
N ARG A 117 0.13 -0.63 -6.23
CA ARG A 117 1.48 -0.06 -6.49
C ARG A 117 2.48 -0.26 -5.36
N ARG A 118 2.00 -0.56 -4.16
CA ARG A 118 2.79 -0.82 -2.95
C ARG A 118 2.52 -2.19 -2.36
N ASP A 119 1.93 -3.07 -3.18
CA ASP A 119 1.66 -4.45 -2.86
C ASP A 119 2.77 -5.31 -3.46
N TYR A 120 3.74 -5.64 -2.63
CA TYR A 120 4.90 -6.42 -3.02
C TYR A 120 4.71 -7.92 -2.81
N PHE A 121 3.74 -8.29 -1.97
CA PHE A 121 3.45 -9.67 -1.58
C PHE A 121 1.93 -9.83 -1.61
N PRO A 122 1.35 -10.06 -2.81
CA PRO A 122 -0.09 -10.02 -3.01
C PRO A 122 -0.83 -10.98 -2.08
N PRO A 123 -1.72 -10.47 -1.20
CA PRO A 123 -2.55 -11.30 -0.35
C PRO A 123 -3.82 -11.74 -1.10
N PRO A 124 -4.49 -12.84 -0.70
CA PRO A 124 -5.69 -13.33 -1.37
C PRO A 124 -6.86 -12.33 -1.37
N GLU A 125 -6.92 -11.42 -0.40
CA GLU A 125 -7.95 -10.37 -0.32
C GLU A 125 -7.89 -9.37 -1.48
N ARG A 126 -6.78 -9.33 -2.22
CA ARG A 126 -6.66 -8.52 -3.43
C ARG A 126 -7.73 -8.91 -4.46
N ASP A 127 -7.89 -10.20 -4.70
CA ASP A 127 -8.78 -10.69 -5.76
C ASP A 127 -10.26 -10.53 -5.36
N THR A 128 -10.59 -10.76 -4.08
CA THR A 128 -11.94 -10.54 -3.57
C THR A 128 -12.33 -9.06 -3.59
N ALA A 129 -11.42 -8.16 -3.21
CA ALA A 129 -11.66 -6.72 -3.29
C ALA A 129 -11.81 -6.24 -4.75
N GLN A 130 -10.99 -6.76 -5.67
CA GLN A 130 -11.10 -6.43 -7.09
C GLN A 130 -12.46 -6.86 -7.65
N ALA A 131 -12.88 -8.10 -7.38
CA ALA A 131 -14.17 -8.62 -7.81
C ALA A 131 -15.35 -7.80 -7.26
N ALA A 132 -15.32 -7.44 -5.97
CA ALA A 132 -16.37 -6.64 -5.34
C ALA A 132 -16.48 -5.23 -5.94
N VAL A 133 -15.34 -4.60 -6.25
CA VAL A 133 -15.33 -3.29 -6.92
C VAL A 133 -15.85 -3.40 -8.34
N ASP A 134 -15.45 -4.42 -9.09
CA ASP A 134 -15.94 -4.60 -10.46
C ASP A 134 -17.44 -4.87 -10.51
N ALA A 135 -18.00 -5.62 -9.55
CA ALA A 135 -19.44 -5.87 -9.42
C ALA A 135 -20.30 -4.60 -9.21
N LEU A 136 -19.70 -3.44 -8.92
CA LEU A 136 -20.41 -2.15 -8.91
C LEU A 136 -20.68 -1.60 -10.31
N HIS A 137 -20.11 -2.21 -11.35
CA HIS A 137 -20.38 -1.81 -12.73
C HIS A 137 -21.86 -2.04 -13.07
N PRO A 138 -22.52 -1.07 -13.74
CA PRO A 138 -23.93 -1.21 -14.10
C PRO A 138 -24.20 -2.42 -15.01
N ASP A 139 -23.24 -2.83 -15.83
CA ASP A 139 -23.43 -4.00 -16.72
C ASP A 139 -23.31 -5.37 -16.01
N HIS A 140 -22.99 -5.42 -14.70
CA HIS A 140 -23.04 -6.67 -13.90
C HIS A 140 -24.46 -7.03 -13.42
N HIS A 141 -25.50 -6.43 -13.99
CA HIS A 141 -26.86 -6.94 -13.88
C HIS A 141 -26.97 -8.25 -14.68
N THR A 142 -26.52 -9.37 -14.12
CA THR A 142 -26.63 -10.69 -14.74
C THR A 142 -27.17 -11.70 -13.73
N GLU A 143 -28.44 -12.05 -13.93
CA GLU A 143 -28.95 -13.43 -13.87
C GLU A 143 -28.93 -14.15 -12.51
N GLU A 144 -29.69 -13.63 -11.53
CA GLU A 144 -30.15 -14.44 -10.40
C GLU A 144 -31.69 -14.41 -10.36
N THR A 145 -32.29 -14.87 -11.45
CA THR A 145 -33.72 -15.23 -11.54
C THR A 145 -33.90 -16.21 -12.70
N ALA A 146 -33.64 -17.49 -12.41
CA ALA A 146 -34.14 -18.63 -13.17
C ALA A 146 -34.23 -19.85 -12.23
#